data_AF-A0A1Y1Q4K3-F1
#
_entry.id   AF-A0A1Y1Q4K3-F1
#
_cell.length_a   1.000
_cell.length_b   1.000
_cell.length_c   1.000
_cell.angle_alpha   90.00
_cell.angle_beta   90.00
_cell.angle_gamma   90.00
#
_symmetry.space_group_name_H-M   'P 1'
#
loop_
_entity.id
_entity.type
_entity.pdbx_description
1 polymer ?
#
loop_
_entity_poly.entity_id
_entity_poly.type
_entity_poly.pdbx_seq_one_letter_code
_entity_poly.pdbx_strand_id
1 'polypeptide(L)'
;MNVKIFLLLNGIFCSLATYAHNASFDVDSDALHIPAVEVISKGAQTGIFDVQMQRIPDGMGFVFTLGPYSPAKTTLNKIREKGTLRCGGQLDLPGFGFICPDGRPCGFDTDLCKAVAAAVFNSSTAPVELLAVSTSDRKAALTESRVDILSRNTTWTSVREADWGNFTWIMFYDGQGFMVRKDSGIT
;
A
#
# COMPACT_ATOMS: atom_id res chain seq x y z
N MET A 1 13.45 -14.36 -9.98
CA MET A 1 14.66 -15.24 -10.04
C MET A 1 14.65 -16.13 -8.81
N ASN A 2 14.66 -17.47 -8.98
CA ASN A 2 14.75 -18.39 -7.85
C ASN A 2 16.21 -18.51 -7.42
N VAL A 3 16.58 -17.91 -6.28
CA VAL A 3 17.91 -18.08 -5.69
C VAL A 3 17.83 -19.21 -4.66
N LYS A 4 18.62 -20.26 -4.86
CA LYS A 4 18.79 -21.33 -3.88
C LYS A 4 20.04 -21.03 -3.06
N ILE A 5 19.86 -20.74 -1.78
CA ILE A 5 20.96 -20.56 -0.83
C ILE A 5 21.07 -21.86 -0.03
N PHE A 6 22.26 -22.44 0.07
CA PHE A 6 22.51 -23.62 0.91
C PHE A 6 23.18 -23.15 2.21
N LEU A 7 22.53 -23.39 3.35
CA LEU A 7 23.11 -23.12 4.68
C LEU A 7 23.36 -24.44 5.41
N LEU A 8 24.52 -24.53 6.05
CA LEU A 8 24.87 -25.60 6.97
C LEU A 8 24.52 -25.15 8.39
N LEU A 9 23.37 -25.59 8.89
CA LEU A 9 22.99 -25.39 10.29
C LEU A 9 23.30 -26.68 11.05
N ASN A 10 24.25 -26.64 11.99
CA ASN A 10 24.62 -27.78 12.86
C ASN A 10 24.90 -29.10 12.10
N GLY A 11 25.57 -29.02 10.94
CA GLY A 11 25.88 -30.21 10.12
C GLY A 11 24.72 -30.78 9.32
N ILE A 12 23.57 -30.09 9.28
CA ILE A 12 22.41 -30.46 8.47
C ILE A 12 22.38 -29.56 7.23
N PHE A 13 22.33 -30.20 6.05
CA PHE A 13 22.10 -29.51 4.78
C PHE A 13 20.68 -28.94 4.77
N CYS A 14 20.57 -27.61 4.82
CA CYS A 14 19.31 -26.90 4.63
C CYS A 14 19.35 -26.16 3.28
N SER A 15 18.36 -26.41 2.44
CA SER A 15 18.17 -25.65 1.19
C SER A 15 17.13 -24.57 1.45
N LEU A 16 17.49 -23.32 1.22
CA LEU A 16 16.56 -22.20 1.27
C LEU A 16 16.07 -21.90 -0.14
N ALA A 17 14.77 -22.01 -0.34
CA ALA A 17 14.10 -21.46 -1.51
C ALA A 17 13.66 -20.04 -1.14
N THR A 18 14.28 -19.03 -1.77
CA THR A 18 13.91 -17.62 -1.54
C THR A 18 12.97 -17.14 -2.63
N TYR A 19 11.81 -16.62 -2.21
CA TYR A 19 10.92 -15.86 -3.08
C TYR A 19 11.33 -14.38 -2.98
N ALA A 20 12.29 -13.98 -3.83
CA ALA A 20 13.02 -12.71 -3.71
C ALA A 20 12.22 -11.43 -4.05
N HIS A 21 10.89 -11.50 -4.21
CA HIS A 21 10.11 -10.34 -4.69
C HIS A 21 10.09 -9.15 -3.72
N ASN A 22 10.37 -9.38 -2.43
CA ASN A 22 10.32 -8.34 -1.39
C ASN A 22 11.63 -8.23 -0.58
N ALA A 23 12.76 -8.70 -1.10
CA ALA A 23 14.04 -8.53 -0.40
C ALA A 23 14.43 -7.04 -0.40
N SER A 24 14.74 -6.50 0.77
CA SER A 24 15.16 -5.10 0.94
C SER A 24 16.57 -5.06 1.53
N PHE A 25 17.47 -4.30 0.91
CA PHE A 25 18.81 -4.06 1.41
C PHE A 25 18.85 -2.71 2.13
N ASP A 26 19.29 -2.70 3.38
CA ASP A 26 19.51 -1.52 4.19
C ASP A 26 20.99 -1.12 4.09
N VAL A 27 21.23 0.04 3.48
CA VAL A 27 22.58 0.55 3.17
C VAL A 27 23.30 1.07 4.42
N ASP A 28 22.56 1.52 5.44
CA ASP A 28 23.14 2.09 6.65
C ASP A 28 23.63 0.99 7.61
N SER A 29 22.99 -0.18 7.58
CA SER A 29 23.32 -1.33 8.43
C SER A 29 24.03 -2.49 7.70
N ASP A 30 24.28 -2.34 6.39
CA ASP A 30 24.80 -3.40 5.51
C ASP A 30 24.01 -4.72 5.64
N ALA A 31 22.70 -4.61 5.88
CA ALA A 31 21.82 -5.73 6.17
C ALA A 31 20.87 -6.01 4.99
N LEU A 32 20.87 -7.26 4.52
CA LEU A 32 19.87 -7.74 3.57
C LEU A 32 18.73 -8.42 4.35
N HIS A 33 17.55 -7.83 4.29
CA HIS A 33 16.33 -8.40 4.84
C HIS A 33 15.56 -9.17 3.77
N ILE A 34 15.30 -10.45 4.03
CA ILE A 34 14.49 -11.31 3.17
C ILE A 34 13.26 -11.75 3.97
N PRO A 35 12.07 -11.23 3.65
CA PRO A 35 10.95 -11.35 4.55
C PRO A 35 10.38 -12.77 4.60
N ALA A 36 10.37 -13.49 3.48
CA ALA A 36 9.76 -14.82 3.41
C ALA A 36 10.76 -15.84 2.87
N VAL A 37 11.43 -16.55 3.78
CA VAL A 37 12.30 -17.66 3.41
C VAL A 37 11.72 -18.98 3.91
N GLU A 38 11.45 -19.87 2.97
CA GLU A 38 11.03 -21.22 3.27
C GLU A 38 12.25 -22.08 3.57
N VAL A 39 12.30 -22.62 4.78
CA VAL A 39 13.36 -23.53 5.20
C VAL A 39 12.87 -24.96 5.02
N ILE A 40 13.56 -25.72 4.17
CA ILE A 40 13.28 -27.13 3.92
C ILE A 40 14.39 -27.97 4.54
N SER A 41 14.03 -28.82 5.51
CA SER A 41 14.93 -29.78 6.14
C SER A 41 14.50 -31.20 5.82
N LYS A 42 15.42 -32.04 5.33
CA LYS A 42 15.17 -33.45 4.96
C LYS A 42 13.94 -33.67 4.05
N GLY A 43 13.68 -32.73 3.14
CA GLY A 43 12.55 -32.80 2.20
C GLY A 43 11.19 -32.42 2.78
N ALA A 44 11.11 -31.96 4.03
CA ALA A 44 9.89 -31.45 4.65
C ALA A 44 9.98 -29.94 4.91
N GLN A 45 8.86 -29.23 4.72
CA GLN A 45 8.74 -27.82 5.06
C GLN A 45 8.81 -27.67 6.59
N THR A 46 9.85 -26.99 7.07
CA THR A 46 10.03 -26.76 8.51
C THR A 46 9.43 -25.42 8.99
N GLY A 47 9.21 -24.46 8.09
CA GLY A 47 8.56 -23.19 8.39
C GLY A 47 8.99 -22.05 7.47
N ILE A 48 8.34 -20.90 7.65
CA ILE A 48 8.68 -19.62 6.99
C ILE A 48 9.30 -18.70 8.04
N PHE A 49 10.43 -18.09 7.70
CA PHE A 49 11.19 -17.24 8.61
C PHE A 49 11.62 -15.94 7.92
N ASP A 50 11.74 -14.88 8.72
CA ASP A 50 12.43 -13.66 8.35
C ASP A 50 13.94 -13.92 8.46
N VAL A 51 14.69 -13.63 7.39
CA VAL A 51 16.15 -13.79 7.38
C VAL A 51 16.81 -12.43 7.27
N GLN A 52 17.68 -12.13 8.24
CA GLN A 52 18.58 -10.98 8.18
C GLN A 52 19.98 -11.51 7.88
N MET A 53 20.60 -11.00 6.83
CA MET A 53 21.98 -11.33 6.47
C MET A 53 22.83 -10.07 6.66
N GLN A 54 23.80 -10.14 7.57
CA GLN A 54 24.70 -9.03 7.88
C GLN A 54 26.15 -9.44 7.66
N ARG A 55 26.96 -8.54 7.09
CA ARG A 55 28.40 -8.76 6.92
C ARG A 55 29.11 -8.72 8.27
N ILE A 56 30.05 -9.63 8.51
CA ILE A 56 30.90 -9.59 9.70
C ILE A 56 31.90 -8.42 9.55
N PRO A 57 31.96 -7.45 10.49
CA PRO A 57 32.81 -6.27 10.37
C PRO A 57 34.30 -6.59 10.10
N ASP A 58 34.82 -7.67 10.69
CA ASP A 58 36.25 -8.03 10.66
C ASP A 58 36.55 -9.36 9.94
N GLY A 59 35.63 -9.88 9.12
CA GLY A 59 35.78 -11.20 8.47
C GLY A 59 35.24 -11.30 7.05
N MET A 60 35.75 -12.27 6.28
CA MET A 60 35.09 -12.75 5.05
C MET A 60 33.96 -13.71 5.43
N GLY A 61 32.85 -13.19 5.96
CA GLY A 61 31.69 -14.00 6.32
C GLY A 61 30.43 -13.17 6.51
N PHE A 62 29.29 -13.86 6.48
CA PHE A 62 27.98 -13.28 6.75
C PHE A 62 27.33 -14.02 7.92
N VAL A 63 26.70 -13.28 8.82
CA VAL A 63 25.85 -13.84 9.87
C VAL A 63 24.41 -13.83 9.36
N PHE A 64 23.74 -14.97 9.53
CA PHE A 64 22.32 -15.12 9.23
C PHE A 64 21.56 -15.25 10.55
N THR A 65 20.63 -14.33 10.80
CA THR A 65 19.71 -14.39 11.93
C THR A 65 18.31 -14.76 11.44
N LEU A 66 17.73 -15.80 12.06
CA LEU A 66 16.36 -16.24 11.81
C LEU A 66 15.43 -15.55 12.82
N GLY A 67 14.47 -14.78 12.31
CA GLY A 67 13.38 -14.17 13.08
C GLY A 67 12.04 -14.85 12.83
N PRO A 68 11.06 -14.73 13.76
CA PRO A 68 9.69 -15.14 13.49
C PRO A 68 9.13 -14.36 12.31
N TYR A 69 8.64 -15.06 11.28
CA TYR A 69 8.04 -14.42 10.12
C TYR A 69 6.78 -13.66 10.51
N SER A 70 6.83 -12.33 10.41
CA SER A 70 5.65 -11.48 10.57
C SER A 70 5.35 -10.82 9.23
N PRO A 71 4.38 -11.32 8.44
CA PRO A 71 4.01 -10.65 7.20
C PRO A 71 3.63 -9.21 7.55
N ALA A 72 4.27 -8.24 6.89
CA ALA A 72 3.91 -6.84 7.04
C ALA A 72 2.38 -6.73 6.87
N LYS A 73 1.68 -6.24 7.91
CA LYS A 73 0.21 -6.16 7.88
C LYS A 73 -0.19 -5.33 6.67
N THR A 74 -0.84 -5.99 5.71
CA THR A 74 -1.38 -5.34 4.52
C THR A 74 -2.37 -4.26 4.95
N THR A 75 -2.54 -3.22 4.15
CA THR A 75 -3.54 -2.17 4.41
C THR A 75 -4.92 -2.78 4.67
N LEU A 76 -5.27 -3.85 3.95
CA LEU A 76 -6.50 -4.61 4.17
C LEU A 76 -6.61 -5.21 5.57
N ASN A 77 -5.54 -5.83 6.09
CA ASN A 77 -5.55 -6.38 7.45
C ASN A 77 -5.70 -5.27 8.49
N LYS A 78 -5.00 -4.13 8.30
CA LYS A 78 -5.13 -2.96 9.18
C LYS A 78 -6.56 -2.41 9.20
N ILE A 79 -7.21 -2.30 8.03
CA ILE A 79 -8.61 -1.84 7.93
C ILE A 79 -9.55 -2.82 8.64
N ARG A 80 -9.37 -4.14 8.42
CA ARG A 80 -10.20 -5.17 9.06
C ARG A 80 -10.07 -5.17 10.58
N GLU A 81 -8.84 -5.04 11.09
CA GLU A 81 -8.59 -4.93 12.53
C GLU A 81 -9.17 -3.64 13.12
N LYS A 82 -9.06 -2.51 12.41
CA LYS A 82 -9.64 -1.22 12.80
C LYS A 82 -11.17 -1.25 12.79
N GLY A 83 -11.76 -2.13 11.97
CA GLY A 83 -13.20 -2.28 11.83
C GLY A 83 -13.89 -1.13 11.09
N THR A 84 -13.14 -0.19 10.50
CA THR A 84 -13.67 0.94 9.70
C THR A 84 -12.71 1.31 8.58
N LEU A 85 -13.25 1.73 7.43
CA LEU A 85 -12.47 2.26 6.31
C LEU A 85 -12.38 3.78 6.40
N ARG A 86 -11.16 4.33 6.47
CA ARG A 86 -10.96 5.79 6.33
C ARG A 86 -10.74 6.16 4.88
N CYS A 87 -11.72 6.85 4.29
CA CYS A 87 -11.64 7.31 2.92
C CYS A 87 -11.43 8.82 2.87
N GLY A 88 -10.37 9.26 2.21
CA GLY A 88 -10.10 10.67 1.93
C GLY A 88 -10.85 11.12 0.68
N GLY A 89 -11.73 12.12 0.83
CA GLY A 89 -12.59 12.63 -0.23
C GLY A 89 -12.53 14.15 -0.39
N GLN A 90 -13.08 14.64 -1.50
CA GLN A 90 -13.43 16.05 -1.67
C GLN A 90 -14.87 16.24 -1.18
N LEU A 91 -15.18 17.34 -0.47
CA LEU A 91 -16.54 17.62 0.02
C LEU A 91 -17.07 19.00 -0.43
N ASP A 92 -16.39 19.63 -1.39
CA ASP A 92 -16.70 20.95 -1.95
C ASP A 92 -16.85 20.94 -3.48
N LEU A 93 -16.90 19.76 -4.13
CA LEU A 93 -17.02 19.63 -5.58
C LEU A 93 -18.29 18.86 -5.98
N PRO A 94 -19.35 19.56 -6.41
CA PRO A 94 -20.58 18.93 -6.88
C PRO A 94 -20.34 17.87 -7.97
N GLY A 95 -21.05 16.75 -7.88
CA GLY A 95 -20.89 15.59 -8.78
C GLY A 95 -19.85 14.57 -8.29
N PHE A 96 -18.69 15.02 -7.81
CA PHE A 96 -17.65 14.14 -7.27
C PHE A 96 -17.85 13.89 -5.77
N GLY A 97 -17.83 14.95 -4.97
CA GLY A 97 -17.95 14.86 -3.53
C GLY A 97 -18.31 16.21 -2.93
N PHE A 98 -19.50 16.27 -2.33
CA PHE A 98 -20.06 17.48 -1.76
C PHE A 98 -20.95 17.15 -0.55
N ILE A 99 -21.21 18.14 0.29
CA ILE A 99 -22.20 18.01 1.36
C ILE A 99 -23.59 18.25 0.78
N CYS A 100 -24.45 17.23 0.86
CA CYS A 100 -25.85 17.33 0.48
C CYS A 100 -26.62 18.33 1.38
N PRO A 101 -27.81 18.81 0.95
CA PRO A 101 -28.65 19.69 1.76
C PRO A 101 -29.06 19.11 3.12
N ASP A 102 -29.03 17.79 3.27
CA ASP A 102 -29.30 17.07 4.52
C ASP A 102 -28.06 16.95 5.44
N GLY A 103 -26.94 17.56 5.07
CA GLY A 103 -25.69 17.57 5.83
C GLY A 103 -24.83 16.32 5.66
N ARG A 104 -25.26 15.34 4.84
CA ARG A 104 -24.47 14.12 4.61
C ARG A 104 -23.48 14.30 3.45
N PRO A 105 -22.32 13.64 3.49
CA PRO A 105 -21.44 13.57 2.33
C PRO A 105 -22.10 12.75 1.21
N CYS A 106 -22.06 13.30 0.00
CA CYS A 106 -22.71 12.81 -1.20
C CYS A 106 -21.79 12.95 -2.41
N GLY A 107 -22.08 12.18 -3.45
CA GLY A 107 -21.37 12.25 -4.73
C GLY A 107 -20.64 10.96 -5.06
N PHE A 108 -20.12 10.91 -6.28
CA PHE A 108 -19.46 9.75 -6.85
C PHE A 108 -18.33 9.19 -5.97
N ASP A 109 -17.43 10.03 -5.47
CA ASP A 109 -16.31 9.62 -4.61
C ASP A 109 -16.80 9.02 -3.29
N THR A 110 -17.84 9.62 -2.71
CA THR A 110 -18.43 9.13 -1.46
C THR A 110 -19.06 7.76 -1.64
N ASP A 111 -19.78 7.54 -2.75
CA ASP A 111 -20.42 6.26 -3.03
C ASP A 111 -19.39 5.19 -3.40
N LEU A 112 -18.28 5.56 -4.05
CA LEU A 112 -17.15 4.66 -4.27
C LEU A 112 -16.52 4.20 -2.94
N CYS A 113 -16.27 5.12 -2.00
CA CYS A 113 -15.75 4.77 -0.67
C CYS A 113 -16.67 3.78 0.05
N LYS A 114 -17.99 3.99 0.00
CA LYS A 114 -18.99 3.08 0.60
C LYS A 114 -18.97 1.71 -0.07
N ALA A 115 -18.90 1.67 -1.40
CA ALA A 115 -18.82 0.41 -2.14
C ALA A 115 -17.55 -0.39 -1.80
N VAL A 116 -16.40 0.29 -1.69
CA VAL A 116 -15.15 -0.34 -1.28
C VAL A 116 -15.25 -0.89 0.14
N ALA A 117 -15.81 -0.14 1.09
CA ALA A 117 -16.00 -0.63 2.44
C ALA A 117 -16.95 -1.83 2.50
N ALA A 118 -18.04 -1.79 1.75
CA ALA A 118 -18.96 -2.92 1.66
C ALA A 118 -18.28 -4.18 1.11
N ALA A 119 -17.38 -4.04 0.14
CA ALA A 119 -16.56 -5.14 -0.37
C ALA A 119 -15.53 -5.65 0.65
N VAL A 120 -14.90 -4.76 1.42
CA VAL A 120 -13.88 -5.12 2.42
C VAL A 120 -14.48 -5.87 3.61
N PHE A 121 -15.64 -5.42 4.09
CA PHE A 121 -16.32 -5.95 5.28
C PHE A 121 -17.46 -6.92 4.94
N ASN A 122 -17.75 -7.15 3.66
CA ASN A 122 -18.85 -7.97 3.17
C ASN A 122 -20.21 -7.59 3.82
N SER A 123 -20.46 -6.28 3.95
CA SER A 123 -21.65 -5.74 4.61
C SER A 123 -22.11 -4.44 3.95
N SER A 124 -23.41 -4.31 3.68
CA SER A 124 -23.99 -3.09 3.10
C SER A 124 -23.97 -1.90 4.07
N THR A 125 -23.82 -2.16 5.37
CA THR A 125 -23.75 -1.14 6.42
C THR A 125 -22.33 -1.00 6.98
N ALA A 126 -21.32 -1.35 6.16
CA ALA A 126 -19.92 -1.24 6.56
C ALA A 126 -19.59 0.21 7.00
N PRO A 127 -18.94 0.39 8.15
CA PRO A 127 -18.59 1.71 8.64
C PRO A 127 -17.51 2.35 7.74
N VAL A 128 -17.77 3.59 7.32
CA VAL A 128 -16.87 4.42 6.53
C VAL A 128 -16.72 5.76 7.19
N GLU A 129 -15.48 6.16 7.43
CA GLU A 129 -15.12 7.49 7.88
C GLU A 129 -14.66 8.30 6.66
N LEU A 130 -15.48 9.30 6.28
CA LEU A 130 -15.16 10.20 5.17
C LEU A 130 -14.43 11.42 5.71
N LEU A 131 -13.17 11.57 5.33
CA LEU A 131 -12.33 12.68 5.72
C LEU A 131 -12.25 13.68 4.56
N ALA A 132 -12.58 14.94 4.84
CA ALA A 132 -12.36 16.03 3.91
C ALA A 132 -10.86 16.30 3.79
N VAL A 133 -10.30 16.05 2.62
CA VAL A 133 -8.87 16.24 2.38
C VAL A 133 -8.68 17.29 1.30
N SER A 134 -7.80 18.26 1.53
CA SER A 134 -7.50 19.31 0.54
C SER A 134 -6.50 18.81 -0.52
N THR A 135 -6.40 19.52 -1.64
CA THR A 135 -5.51 19.16 -2.75
C THR A 135 -4.03 19.19 -2.36
N SER A 136 -3.64 20.05 -1.42
CA SER A 136 -2.28 20.11 -0.88
C SER A 136 -2.02 19.05 0.19
N ASP A 137 -3.03 18.71 1.00
CA ASP A 137 -2.88 17.79 2.14
C ASP A 137 -2.97 16.30 1.74
N ARG A 138 -3.54 15.99 0.58
CA ARG A 138 -3.81 14.60 0.16
C ARG A 138 -2.59 13.67 0.11
N LYS A 139 -1.41 14.19 -0.24
CA LYS A 139 -0.17 13.39 -0.22
C LYS A 139 0.16 13.00 1.21
N ALA A 140 0.24 14.00 2.11
CA ALA A 140 0.54 13.78 3.52
C ALA A 140 -0.48 12.86 4.17
N ALA A 141 -1.77 13.07 3.91
CA ALA A 141 -2.84 12.24 4.45
C ALA A 141 -2.69 10.75 4.09
N LEU A 142 -2.23 10.44 2.86
CA LEU A 142 -1.94 9.07 2.43
C LEU A 142 -0.65 8.53 3.06
N THR A 143 0.45 9.27 2.96
CA THR A 143 1.77 8.80 3.44
C THR A 143 1.82 8.65 4.96
N GLU A 144 1.08 9.49 5.69
CA GLU A 144 0.95 9.43 7.16
C GLU A 144 -0.10 8.39 7.61
N SER A 145 -0.75 7.67 6.67
CA SER A 145 -1.83 6.73 6.96
C SER A 145 -3.01 7.36 7.74
N ARG A 146 -3.26 8.66 7.56
CA ARG A 146 -4.48 9.31 8.08
C ARG A 146 -5.71 8.80 7.33
N VAL A 147 -5.57 8.55 6.03
CA VAL A 147 -6.56 7.88 5.19
C VAL A 147 -6.00 6.55 4.70
N ASP A 148 -6.87 5.54 4.58
CA ASP A 148 -6.49 4.22 4.07
C ASP A 148 -6.59 4.17 2.53
N ILE A 149 -7.54 4.93 1.98
CA ILE A 149 -7.76 5.12 0.54
C ILE A 149 -8.07 6.59 0.26
N LEU A 150 -7.64 7.10 -0.90
CA LEU A 150 -7.97 8.43 -1.39
C LEU A 150 -8.86 8.31 -2.64
N SER A 151 -10.13 8.68 -2.53
CA SER A 151 -11.05 8.81 -3.67
C SER A 151 -11.33 10.30 -3.91
N ARG A 152 -10.61 10.88 -4.87
CA ARG A 152 -10.77 12.27 -5.30
C ARG A 152 -10.48 12.35 -6.80
N ASN A 153 -10.72 13.52 -7.40
CA ASN A 153 -10.24 13.94 -8.72
C ASN A 153 -8.69 14.06 -8.85
N THR A 154 -7.94 13.08 -8.35
CA THR A 154 -6.48 13.05 -8.43
C THR A 154 -6.06 12.37 -9.73
N THR A 155 -5.62 13.15 -10.71
CA THR A 155 -5.08 12.62 -11.98
C THR A 155 -3.94 11.65 -11.72
N TRP A 156 -4.00 10.48 -12.34
CA TRP A 156 -2.92 9.49 -12.30
C TRP A 156 -1.77 9.97 -13.19
N THR A 157 -0.60 10.18 -12.59
CA THR A 157 0.65 10.43 -13.31
C THR A 157 1.76 9.54 -12.76
N SER A 158 2.75 9.18 -13.57
CA SER A 158 3.85 8.29 -13.16
C SER A 158 4.65 8.83 -11.97
N VAL A 159 4.82 10.15 -11.89
CA VAL A 159 5.50 10.81 -10.76
C VAL A 159 4.72 10.63 -9.46
N ARG A 160 3.38 10.77 -9.49
CA ARG A 160 2.56 10.58 -8.29
C ARG A 160 2.55 9.13 -7.84
N GLU A 161 2.50 8.19 -8.78
CA GLU A 161 2.52 6.75 -8.46
C GLU A 161 3.84 6.34 -7.80
N ALA A 162 4.97 6.84 -8.33
CA ALA A 162 6.28 6.60 -7.72
C ALA A 162 6.40 7.21 -6.31
N ASP A 163 5.84 8.41 -6.10
CA ASP A 163 6.04 9.16 -4.85
C ASP A 163 4.98 8.91 -3.76
N TRP A 164 3.73 8.61 -4.13
CA TRP A 164 2.57 8.59 -3.22
C TRP A 164 2.08 7.16 -2.94
N GLY A 165 2.51 6.20 -3.77
CA GLY A 165 2.06 4.82 -3.73
C GLY A 165 1.13 4.47 -4.90
N ASN A 166 0.53 3.28 -4.82
CA ASN A 166 -0.20 2.70 -5.95
C ASN A 166 -1.53 3.40 -6.22
N PHE A 167 -1.74 3.76 -7.49
CA PHE A 167 -3.06 4.02 -8.04
C PHE A 167 -3.67 2.69 -8.51
N THR A 168 -4.96 2.47 -8.23
CA THR A 168 -5.58 1.16 -8.45
C THR A 168 -6.33 1.08 -9.77
N TRP A 169 -7.22 2.04 -10.02
CA TRP A 169 -8.11 2.03 -11.18
C TRP A 169 -8.47 3.45 -11.62
N ILE A 170 -8.70 3.62 -12.92
CA ILE A 170 -9.16 4.88 -13.50
C ILE A 170 -10.68 4.93 -13.39
N MET A 171 -11.17 5.79 -12.51
CA MET A 171 -12.62 5.95 -12.28
C MET A 171 -13.27 7.00 -13.18
N PHE A 172 -12.48 7.95 -13.71
CA PHE A 172 -12.95 9.04 -14.54
C PHE A 172 -11.81 9.52 -15.46
N TYR A 173 -12.12 9.74 -16.73
CA TYR A 173 -11.22 10.39 -17.69
C TYR A 173 -11.58 11.86 -17.76
N ASP A 174 -10.68 12.72 -17.27
CA ASP A 174 -10.85 14.17 -17.34
C ASP A 174 -10.12 14.78 -18.56
N GLY A 175 -10.46 16.03 -18.85
CA GLY A 175 -9.80 16.83 -19.88
C GLY A 175 -9.45 18.19 -19.30
N GLN A 176 -8.26 18.69 -19.64
CA GLN A 176 -7.86 20.06 -19.33
C GLN A 176 -8.26 20.95 -20.51
N GLY A 177 -8.95 22.04 -20.23
CA GLY A 177 -9.41 22.98 -21.26
C GLY A 177 -9.50 24.40 -20.71
N PHE A 178 -9.55 25.36 -21.62
CA PHE A 178 -9.73 26.76 -21.25
C PHE A 178 -11.21 27.13 -21.34
N MET A 179 -11.73 27.74 -20.28
CA MET A 179 -13.03 28.37 -20.32
C MET A 179 -12.84 29.86 -20.62
N VAL A 180 -13.37 30.30 -21.76
CA VAL A 180 -13.32 31.69 -22.19
C VAL A 180 -14.72 32.28 -22.24
N ARG A 181 -14.83 33.61 -22.16
CA ARG A 181 -16.12 34.25 -22.42
C ARG A 181 -16.52 34.05 -23.87
N LYS A 182 -17.83 33.88 -24.09
CA LYS A 182 -18.40 33.66 -25.42
C LYS A 182 -18.04 34.78 -26.42
N ASP A 183 -17.91 36.01 -25.93
CA ASP A 183 -17.59 37.21 -26.71
C ASP A 183 -16.08 37.46 -26.86
N SER A 184 -15.22 36.57 -26.37
CA SER A 184 -13.76 36.77 -26.41
C SER A 184 -13.12 36.57 -27.79
N GLY A 185 -13.84 35.96 -28.74
CA GLY A 185 -13.30 35.63 -30.06
C GLY A 185 -12.22 34.53 -30.06
N ILE A 186 -11.98 33.90 -28.92
CA ILE A 186 -11.05 32.76 -28.77
C ILE A 186 -11.81 31.47 -29.06
N THR A 187 -11.33 30.70 -30.04
CA THR A 187 -11.83 29.36 -30.45
C THR A 187 -10.80 28.28 -30.23
#